data_AF-A0A2T5HLM0-F1
#
_entry.id   AF-A0A2T5HLM0-F1
#
_cell.length_a   1.000
_cell.length_b   1.000
_cell.length_c   1.000
_cell.angle_alpha   90.00
_cell.angle_beta   90.00
_cell.angle_gamma   90.00
#
_symmetry.space_group_name_H-M   'P 1'
#
loop_
_entity.id
_entity.type
_entity.pdbx_description
1 polymer ?
#
loop_
_entity_poly.entity_id
_entity_poly.type
_entity_poly.pdbx_seq_one_letter_code
_entity_poly.pdbx_strand_id
1 'polypeptide(L)'
;MNQSLIRQRGLSLIELMVAMLISTFMILGATQVYIDNQRTYQFQQGQSSNQNLGRMIQLLLEQQLARTGYRAEPLLTTSLSSAFPALASSNGCPAFSAGQTLLLSSDNAGVCFRYQGSADGADLNCLGNKIAAGVAVLSRISFVSSTTAGAGSLTCSVGGVSTTLVDGLADFVLFKLPSSSGSAQGLRYAALLTSSKTLRDGVATSVLDQWQSLSGKTRSSDQYLYQISQGSVALRNLMP
;
A
#
# COMPACT_ATOMS: atom_id res chain seq x y z
N MET A 1 -53.59 -47.77 -38.69
CA MET A 1 -52.56 -47.33 -37.73
C MET A 1 -51.41 -48.33 -37.78
N ASN A 2 -50.36 -48.06 -38.56
CA ASN A 2 -49.19 -48.96 -38.65
C ASN A 2 -48.04 -48.35 -37.85
N GLN A 3 -47.80 -48.87 -36.64
CA GLN A 3 -46.59 -48.59 -35.90
C GLN A 3 -45.48 -49.51 -36.41
N SER A 4 -44.49 -48.94 -37.12
CA SER A 4 -43.27 -49.63 -37.47
C SER A 4 -42.46 -49.90 -36.19
N LEU A 5 -42.37 -51.16 -35.78
CA LEU A 5 -41.50 -51.60 -34.69
C LEU A 5 -40.04 -51.44 -35.13
N ILE A 6 -39.35 -50.43 -34.58
CA ILE A 6 -37.92 -50.20 -34.80
C ILE A 6 -37.16 -51.30 -34.05
N ARG A 7 -36.43 -52.13 -34.80
CA ARG A 7 -35.59 -53.21 -34.27
C ARG A 7 -34.38 -52.58 -33.54
N GLN A 8 -34.33 -52.66 -32.21
CA GLN A 8 -33.16 -52.22 -31.45
C GLN A 8 -31.94 -53.09 -31.82
N ARG A 9 -30.94 -52.48 -32.45
CA ARG A 9 -29.60 -53.07 -32.55
C ARG A 9 -28.92 -52.86 -31.20
N GLY A 10 -28.60 -53.94 -30.50
CA GLY A 10 -27.92 -53.86 -29.20
C GLY A 10 -26.57 -53.15 -29.32
N LEU A 11 -26.22 -52.38 -28.30
CA LEU A 11 -24.92 -51.70 -28.19
C LEU A 11 -23.82 -52.73 -27.93
N SER A 12 -22.70 -52.62 -28.64
CA SER A 12 -21.50 -53.41 -28.36
C SER A 12 -20.87 -52.96 -27.04
N LEU A 13 -20.35 -53.90 -26.24
CA LEU A 13 -19.60 -53.60 -25.02
C LEU A 13 -18.39 -52.69 -25.34
N ILE A 14 -17.78 -52.86 -26.51
CA ILE A 14 -16.68 -52.03 -27.00
C ILE A 14 -17.16 -50.60 -27.32
N GLU A 15 -18.34 -50.41 -27.92
CA GLU A 15 -18.89 -49.07 -28.19
C GLU A 15 -19.14 -48.30 -26.89
N LEU A 16 -19.66 -48.97 -25.86
CA LEU A 16 -19.84 -48.36 -24.53
C LEU A 16 -18.51 -47.97 -23.88
N MET A 17 -17.49 -48.83 -23.99
CA MET A 17 -16.15 -48.51 -23.48
C MET A 17 -15.54 -47.29 -24.19
N VAL A 18 -15.67 -47.21 -25.52
CA VAL A 18 -15.17 -46.07 -26.31
C VAL A 18 -15.95 -44.80 -26.00
N ALA A 19 -17.28 -44.86 -25.88
CA ALA A 19 -18.10 -43.70 -25.53
C ALA A 19 -17.74 -43.14 -24.14
N MET A 20 -17.54 -44.01 -23.14
CA MET A 20 -17.10 -43.60 -21.81
C MET A 20 -15.69 -43.00 -21.82
N LEU A 21 -14.78 -43.59 -22.60
CA LEU A 21 -13.43 -43.07 -22.76
C LEU A 21 -13.46 -41.65 -23.32
N ILE A 22 -14.17 -41.43 -24.43
CA ILE A 22 -14.29 -40.11 -25.07
C ILE A 22 -14.94 -39.09 -24.12
N SER A 23 -16.00 -39.49 -23.40
CA SER A 23 -16.69 -38.61 -22.45
C SER A 23 -15.78 -38.18 -21.31
N THR A 24 -14.96 -39.11 -20.79
CA THR A 24 -14.00 -38.81 -19.72
C THR A 24 -12.92 -37.85 -20.22
N PHE A 25 -12.39 -38.04 -21.42
CA PHE A 25 -11.44 -37.10 -22.04
C PHE A 25 -12.04 -35.70 -22.22
N MET A 26 -13.28 -35.61 -22.70
CA MET A 26 -14.00 -34.34 -22.85
C MET A 26 -14.17 -33.61 -21.51
N ILE A 27 -14.60 -34.31 -20.46
CA ILE A 27 -14.80 -33.74 -19.13
C ILE A 27 -13.48 -33.25 -18.54
N LEU A 28 -12.40 -34.03 -18.67
CA LEU A 28 -11.07 -33.61 -18.22
C LEU A 28 -10.61 -32.35 -18.95
N GLY A 29 -10.77 -32.29 -20.27
CA GLY A 29 -10.44 -31.10 -21.06
C GLY A 29 -11.21 -29.86 -20.61
N ALA A 30 -12.53 -29.96 -20.44
CA ALA A 30 -13.37 -28.85 -19.97
C ALA A 30 -13.01 -28.40 -18.55
N THR A 31 -12.68 -29.35 -17.67
CA THR A 31 -12.29 -29.06 -16.28
C THR A 31 -10.97 -28.29 -16.22
N GLN A 32 -9.97 -28.64 -17.05
CA GLN A 32 -8.69 -27.91 -17.11
C GLN A 32 -8.91 -26.45 -17.54
N VAL A 33 -9.68 -26.23 -18.61
CA VAL A 33 -10.02 -24.87 -19.08
C VAL A 33 -10.72 -24.07 -17.98
N TYR A 34 -11.63 -24.69 -17.24
CA TYR A 34 -12.31 -24.03 -16.13
C TYR A 34 -11.32 -23.63 -15.01
N ILE A 35 -10.42 -24.54 -14.61
CA ILE A 35 -9.40 -24.27 -13.59
C ILE A 35 -8.47 -23.13 -14.03
N ASP A 36 -8.00 -23.16 -15.27
CA ASP A 36 -7.11 -22.14 -15.82
C ASP A 36 -7.79 -20.76 -15.90
N ASN A 37 -9.06 -20.72 -16.28
CA ASN A 37 -9.86 -19.49 -16.25
C ASN A 37 -10.01 -18.96 -14.82
N GLN A 38 -10.26 -19.82 -13.84
CA GLN A 38 -10.37 -19.43 -12.45
C GLN A 38 -9.04 -18.89 -11.90
N ARG A 39 -7.91 -19.52 -12.24
CA ARG A 39 -6.56 -19.04 -11.87
C ARG A 39 -6.27 -17.68 -12.50
N THR A 40 -6.55 -17.54 -13.79
CA THR A 40 -6.38 -16.29 -14.54
C THR A 40 -7.21 -15.16 -13.92
N TYR A 41 -8.47 -15.44 -13.58
CA TYR A 41 -9.35 -14.47 -12.92
C TYR A 41 -8.79 -14.02 -11.57
N GLN A 42 -8.32 -14.94 -10.72
CA GLN A 42 -7.75 -14.58 -9.43
C GLN A 42 -6.44 -13.79 -9.58
N PHE A 43 -5.60 -14.14 -10.55
CA PHE A 43 -4.39 -13.39 -10.87
C PHE A 43 -4.72 -11.95 -11.27
N GLN A 44 -5.67 -11.76 -12.20
CA GLN A 44 -6.12 -10.43 -12.62
C GLN A 44 -6.70 -9.63 -11.47
N GLN A 45 -7.51 -10.27 -10.61
CA GLN A 45 -8.06 -9.63 -9.42
C GLN A 45 -6.97 -9.22 -8.43
N GLY A 46 -5.95 -10.05 -8.21
CA GLY A 46 -4.80 -9.73 -7.36
C GLY A 46 -4.01 -8.53 -7.89
N GLN A 47 -3.74 -8.49 -9.20
CA GLN A 47 -3.09 -7.35 -9.85
C GLN A 47 -3.92 -6.07 -9.77
N SER A 48 -5.24 -6.16 -9.96
CA SER A 48 -6.14 -5.01 -9.82
C SER A 48 -6.19 -4.51 -8.37
N SER A 49 -6.19 -5.42 -7.40
CA SER A 49 -6.14 -5.09 -5.97
C SER A 49 -4.87 -4.35 -5.62
N ASN A 50 -3.70 -4.86 -6.06
CA ASN A 50 -2.42 -4.20 -5.86
C ASN A 50 -2.38 -2.80 -6.51
N GLN A 51 -2.89 -2.65 -7.73
CA GLN A 51 -2.95 -1.34 -8.39
C GLN A 51 -3.84 -0.34 -7.62
N ASN A 52 -5.01 -0.77 -7.17
CA ASN A 52 -5.91 0.06 -6.37
C ASN A 52 -5.25 0.46 -5.05
N LEU A 53 -4.59 -0.49 -4.39
CA LEU A 53 -3.88 -0.26 -3.14
C LEU A 53 -2.73 0.74 -3.30
N GLY A 54 -1.97 0.61 -4.39
CA GLY A 54 -0.90 1.56 -4.74
C GLY A 54 -1.42 2.99 -4.92
N ARG A 55 -2.58 3.15 -5.57
CA ARG A 55 -3.26 4.45 -5.72
C ARG A 55 -3.75 4.99 -4.38
N MET A 56 -4.32 4.15 -3.52
CA MET A 56 -4.79 4.55 -2.20
C MET A 56 -3.64 5.02 -1.31
N ILE A 57 -2.51 4.30 -1.29
CA ILE A 57 -1.28 4.71 -0.58
C ILE A 57 -0.84 6.10 -1.05
N GLN A 58 -0.82 6.33 -2.37
CA GLN A 58 -0.42 7.63 -2.90
C GLN A 58 -1.33 8.76 -2.41
N LEU A 59 -2.65 8.60 -2.54
CA LEU A 59 -3.62 9.61 -2.11
C LEU A 59 -3.53 9.90 -0.60
N LEU A 60 -3.42 8.85 0.22
CA LEU A 60 -3.34 9.00 1.68
C LEU A 60 -2.03 9.66 2.10
N LEU A 61 -0.90 9.25 1.52
CA LEU A 61 0.39 9.86 1.82
C LEU A 61 0.44 11.33 1.35
N GLU A 62 -0.10 11.64 0.18
CA GLU A 62 -0.25 13.03 -0.29
C GLU A 62 -1.09 13.86 0.68
N GLN A 63 -2.28 13.36 1.07
CA GLN A 63 -3.18 14.07 1.98
C GLN A 63 -2.55 14.39 3.35
N GLN A 64 -1.76 13.45 3.89
CA GLN A 64 -1.14 13.62 5.20
C GLN A 64 0.15 14.44 5.12
N LEU A 65 1.06 14.09 4.22
CA LEU A 65 2.40 14.69 4.16
C LEU A 65 2.41 16.06 3.48
N ALA A 66 1.45 16.38 2.61
CA ALA A 66 1.37 17.72 1.99
C ALA A 66 1.08 18.82 3.02
N ARG A 67 0.54 18.48 4.20
CA ARG A 67 0.31 19.41 5.31
C ARG A 67 1.59 19.79 6.05
N THR A 68 2.69 19.05 5.87
CA THR A 68 3.97 19.30 6.54
C THR A 68 4.36 20.77 6.41
N GLY A 69 4.63 21.41 7.55
CA GLY A 69 5.03 22.81 7.65
C GLY A 69 3.94 23.84 7.41
N TYR A 70 2.68 23.43 7.23
CA TYR A 70 1.56 24.35 7.07
C TYR A 70 1.40 25.23 8.32
N ARG A 71 1.21 26.54 8.09
CA ARG A 71 1.05 27.57 9.13
C ARG A 71 -0.32 28.21 8.98
N ALA A 72 -1.03 28.39 10.09
CA ALA A 72 -2.38 28.96 10.09
C ALA A 72 -2.37 30.45 9.74
N GLU A 73 -1.50 31.22 10.39
CA GLU A 73 -1.28 32.65 10.11
C GLU A 73 0.17 32.91 9.62
N PRO A 74 0.48 32.66 8.34
CA PRO A 74 1.83 32.86 7.80
C PRO A 74 2.27 34.32 7.80
N LEU A 75 1.34 35.28 7.87
CA LEU A 75 1.62 36.71 7.95
C LEU A 75 2.08 37.15 9.36
N LEU A 76 1.64 36.44 10.40
CA LEU A 76 2.05 36.69 11.79
C LEU A 76 3.27 35.83 12.18
N THR A 77 3.36 34.62 11.63
CA THR A 77 4.48 33.70 11.82
C THR A 77 5.40 33.69 10.59
N THR A 78 6.15 34.77 10.44
CA THR A 78 7.00 35.01 9.25
C THR A 78 8.16 34.03 9.09
N SER A 79 8.46 33.22 10.12
CA SER A 79 9.48 32.17 10.07
C SER A 79 8.95 30.80 10.51
N LEU A 80 9.53 29.72 9.96
CA LEU A 80 9.25 28.36 10.46
C LEU A 80 9.63 28.21 11.93
N SER A 81 10.72 28.86 12.38
CA SER A 81 11.18 28.79 13.78
C SER A 81 10.19 29.39 14.77
N SER A 82 9.46 30.44 14.38
CA SER A 82 8.39 31.00 15.22
C SER A 82 7.12 30.15 15.20
N ALA A 83 6.77 29.57 14.05
CA ALA A 83 5.58 28.71 13.93
C ALA A 83 5.76 27.33 14.60
N PHE A 84 6.99 26.82 14.59
CA PHE A 84 7.36 25.51 15.10
C PHE A 84 8.56 25.65 16.05
N PRO A 85 8.33 25.97 17.32
CA PRO A 85 9.40 26.01 18.31
C PRO A 85 10.02 24.62 18.53
N ALA A 86 11.17 24.60 19.20
CA ALA A 86 11.80 23.35 19.60
C ALA A 86 10.83 22.50 20.44
N LEU A 87 10.84 21.18 20.22
CA LEU A 87 9.99 20.26 20.95
C LEU A 87 10.77 18.98 21.25
N ALA A 88 10.63 18.51 22.48
CA ALA A 88 11.21 17.26 22.93
C ALA A 88 10.66 16.04 22.15
N SER A 89 11.40 14.92 22.23
CA SER A 89 10.98 13.65 21.65
C SER A 89 9.65 13.19 22.23
N SER A 90 8.70 12.82 21.37
CA SER A 90 7.38 12.30 21.75
C SER A 90 6.77 11.56 20.57
N ASN A 91 5.70 10.77 20.78
CA ASN A 91 4.99 10.06 19.69
C ASN A 91 5.91 9.16 18.81
N GLY A 92 7.01 8.63 19.37
CA GLY A 92 8.03 7.87 18.62
C GLY A 92 8.85 8.71 17.64
N CYS A 93 8.84 10.02 17.80
CA CYS A 93 9.61 10.98 17.03
C CYS A 93 10.81 11.50 17.84
N PRO A 94 11.92 11.84 17.17
CA PRO A 94 13.06 12.48 17.82
C PRO A 94 12.70 13.90 18.29
N ALA A 95 13.60 14.53 19.05
CA ALA A 95 13.48 15.96 19.33
C ALA A 95 13.67 16.76 18.04
N PHE A 96 12.95 17.88 17.91
CA PHE A 96 13.10 18.79 16.77
C PHE A 96 13.65 20.11 17.27
N SER A 97 14.63 20.64 16.53
CA SER A 97 15.06 22.02 16.66
C SER A 97 13.99 22.99 16.15
N ALA A 98 14.05 24.25 16.59
CA ALA A 98 13.13 25.28 16.11
C ALA A 98 13.16 25.37 14.57
N GLY A 99 11.98 25.39 13.95
CA GLY A 99 11.79 25.47 12.51
C GLY A 99 11.88 24.14 11.76
N GLN A 100 12.27 23.05 12.43
CA GLN A 100 12.19 21.72 11.86
C GLN A 100 10.75 21.21 11.88
N THR A 101 10.30 20.67 10.76
CA THR A 101 8.93 20.19 10.56
C THR A 101 8.88 18.76 10.02
N LEU A 102 10.02 18.17 9.66
CA LEU A 102 10.10 16.82 9.12
C LEU A 102 11.39 16.13 9.55
N LEU A 103 11.29 14.92 10.13
CA LEU A 103 12.41 14.05 10.50
C LEU A 103 12.02 12.57 10.35
N LEU A 104 12.98 11.65 10.26
CA LEU A 104 12.68 10.22 10.41
C LEU A 104 12.13 9.95 11.82
N SER A 105 11.28 8.93 11.95
CA SER A 105 10.92 8.41 13.27
C SER A 105 12.13 7.82 13.98
N SER A 106 12.10 7.78 15.30
CA SER A 106 13.25 7.33 16.12
C SER A 106 13.67 5.88 15.85
N ASP A 107 12.75 5.05 15.36
CA ASP A 107 12.97 3.66 14.98
C ASP A 107 13.25 3.46 13.48
N ASN A 108 13.37 4.54 12.70
CA ASN A 108 13.52 4.52 11.24
C ASN A 108 12.43 3.76 10.48
N ALA A 109 11.30 3.46 11.11
CA ALA A 109 10.16 2.78 10.48
C ALA A 109 9.24 3.75 9.70
N GLY A 110 9.53 5.04 9.73
CA GLY A 110 8.63 6.05 9.20
C GLY A 110 9.16 7.47 9.27
N VAL A 111 8.22 8.41 9.21
CA VAL A 111 8.47 9.85 9.20
C VAL A 111 7.59 10.57 10.20
N CYS A 112 8.18 11.56 10.86
CA CYS A 112 7.53 12.46 11.77
C CYS A 112 7.43 13.83 11.14
N PHE A 113 6.23 14.41 11.14
CA PHE A 113 5.96 15.69 10.52
C PHE A 113 5.06 16.56 11.38
N ARG A 114 5.20 17.87 11.21
CA ARG A 114 4.46 18.89 11.98
C ARG A 114 3.74 19.86 11.08
N TYR A 115 2.58 20.30 11.53
CA TYR A 115 1.72 21.27 10.85
C TYR A 115 0.79 21.93 11.86
N GLN A 116 0.26 23.10 11.55
CA GLN A 116 -0.75 23.76 12.38
C GLN A 116 -2.16 23.46 11.86
N GLY A 117 -3.18 23.54 12.71
CA GLY A 117 -4.57 23.56 12.26
C GLY A 117 -4.90 24.87 11.55
N SER A 118 -5.67 24.80 10.46
CA SER A 118 -6.21 25.96 9.73
C SER A 118 -6.89 26.99 10.64
N ALA A 119 -6.92 28.26 10.19
CA ALA A 119 -7.48 29.38 10.95
C ALA A 119 -8.98 29.23 11.31
N ASP A 120 -9.73 28.40 10.56
CA ASP A 120 -11.12 28.07 10.85
C ASP A 120 -11.30 26.96 11.90
N GLY A 121 -10.20 26.32 12.33
CA GLY A 121 -10.21 25.21 13.30
C GLY A 121 -10.99 23.98 12.84
N ALA A 122 -11.22 23.84 11.53
CA ALA A 122 -12.00 22.74 10.96
C ALA A 122 -11.12 21.55 10.53
N ASP A 123 -9.81 21.74 10.45
CA ASP A 123 -8.86 20.69 10.10
C ASP A 123 -8.93 19.50 11.07
N LEU A 124 -8.87 18.30 10.50
CA LEU A 124 -8.80 17.05 11.24
C LEU A 124 -7.38 16.47 11.15
N ASN A 125 -6.89 15.92 12.27
CA ASN A 125 -5.71 15.08 12.25
C ASN A 125 -6.03 13.70 11.66
N CYS A 126 -5.02 12.85 11.47
CA CYS A 126 -5.20 11.51 10.92
C CYS A 126 -6.01 10.55 11.82
N LEU A 127 -6.25 10.91 13.08
CA LEU A 127 -7.14 10.16 13.98
C LEU A 127 -8.60 10.66 13.89
N GLY A 128 -8.87 11.67 13.05
CA GLY A 128 -10.19 12.29 12.91
C GLY A 128 -10.54 13.30 14.01
N ASN A 129 -9.58 13.73 14.83
CA ASN A 129 -9.81 14.75 15.84
C ASN A 129 -9.57 16.15 15.27
N LYS A 130 -10.41 17.11 15.66
CA LYS A 130 -10.25 18.52 15.28
C LYS A 130 -8.95 19.10 15.82
N ILE A 131 -8.33 19.94 15.01
CA ILE A 131 -7.14 20.72 15.35
C ILE A 131 -7.58 22.16 15.50
N ALA A 132 -7.38 22.74 16.68
CA ALA A 132 -7.67 24.15 16.89
C ALA A 132 -6.76 25.03 16.01
N ALA A 133 -7.27 26.20 15.64
CA ALA A 133 -6.55 27.16 14.81
C ALA A 133 -5.17 27.51 15.38
N GLY A 134 -4.14 27.47 14.53
CA GLY A 134 -2.75 27.78 14.90
C GLY A 134 -2.06 26.75 15.80
N VAL A 135 -2.78 25.73 16.29
CA VAL A 135 -2.19 24.71 17.16
C VAL A 135 -1.36 23.73 16.34
N ALA A 136 -0.08 23.60 16.70
CA ALA A 136 0.83 22.66 16.08
C ALA A 136 0.52 21.22 16.50
N VAL A 137 0.47 20.32 15.52
CA VAL A 137 0.30 18.87 15.69
C VAL A 137 1.57 18.16 15.26
N LEU A 138 2.00 17.18 16.04
CA LEU A 138 3.04 16.23 15.67
C LEU A 138 2.39 14.91 15.26
N SER A 139 2.42 14.63 13.96
CA SER A 139 1.98 13.37 13.39
C SER A 139 3.17 12.51 13.01
N ARG A 140 2.97 11.20 13.05
CA ARG A 140 3.94 10.21 12.59
C ARG A 140 3.24 9.24 11.67
N ILE A 141 3.81 8.98 10.51
CA ILE A 141 3.43 7.85 9.66
C ILE A 141 4.52 6.80 9.76
N SER A 142 4.16 5.56 10.06
CA SER A 142 5.11 4.45 10.20
C SER A 142 4.62 3.18 9.53
N PHE A 143 5.54 2.41 8.98
CA PHE A 143 5.28 1.06 8.53
C PHE A 143 5.37 0.09 9.70
N VAL A 144 4.31 -0.70 9.88
CA VAL A 144 4.26 -1.83 10.82
C VAL A 144 4.34 -3.11 10.01
N SER A 145 5.47 -3.81 10.14
CA SER A 145 5.67 -5.09 9.46
C SER A 145 4.80 -6.18 10.07
N SER A 146 4.38 -7.15 9.24
CA SER A 146 3.73 -8.37 9.69
C SER A 146 4.42 -9.59 9.08
N THR A 147 4.43 -10.69 9.83
CA THR A 147 4.89 -12.00 9.33
C THR A 147 3.84 -12.66 8.44
N THR A 148 2.57 -12.26 8.55
CA THR A 148 1.51 -12.69 7.65
C THR A 148 1.59 -11.91 6.34
N ALA A 149 1.68 -12.62 5.22
CA ALA A 149 1.71 -12.00 3.89
C ALA A 149 0.48 -11.10 3.68
N GLY A 150 0.72 -9.85 3.29
CA GLY A 150 -0.35 -8.87 3.05
C GLY A 150 -0.97 -8.27 4.31
N ALA A 151 -0.39 -8.51 5.50
CA ALA A 151 -0.88 -7.90 6.74
C ALA A 151 0.02 -6.76 7.27
N GLY A 152 1.06 -6.37 6.52
CA GLY A 152 1.83 -5.17 6.85
C GLY A 152 0.98 -3.92 6.57
N SER A 153 1.17 -2.88 7.38
CA SER A 153 0.32 -1.69 7.35
C SER A 153 1.12 -0.40 7.48
N LEU A 154 0.57 0.69 6.92
CA LEU A 154 0.97 2.04 7.27
C LEU A 154 0.03 2.56 8.33
N THR A 155 0.60 3.04 9.43
CA THR A 155 -0.13 3.63 10.53
C THR A 155 0.13 5.12 10.59
N CYS A 156 -0.83 5.87 11.13
CA CYS A 156 -0.63 7.24 11.55
C CYS A 156 -0.86 7.37 13.05
N SER A 157 0.05 8.06 13.75
CA SER A 157 -0.08 8.32 15.18
C SER A 157 0.03 9.80 15.53
N VAL A 158 -0.76 10.20 16.52
CA VAL A 158 -0.73 11.54 17.15
C VAL A 158 -0.84 11.34 18.65
N GLY A 159 0.05 11.97 19.42
CA GLY A 159 0.03 11.88 20.89
C GLY A 159 0.18 10.45 21.45
N GLY A 160 0.82 9.53 20.71
CA GLY A 160 1.00 8.14 21.12
C GLY A 160 -0.18 7.21 20.77
N VAL A 161 -1.30 7.74 20.28
CA VAL A 161 -2.42 6.95 19.76
C VAL A 161 -2.23 6.72 18.27
N SER A 162 -2.42 5.49 17.80
CA SER A 162 -2.16 5.09 16.41
C SER A 162 -3.41 4.50 15.76
N THR A 163 -3.62 4.79 14.47
CA THR A 163 -4.63 4.16 13.61
C THR A 163 -3.99 3.64 12.33
N THR A 164 -4.61 2.64 11.69
CA THR A 164 -4.19 2.12 10.39
C THR A 164 -4.72 3.02 9.28
N LEU A 165 -3.84 3.53 8.43
CA LEU A 165 -4.21 4.23 7.21
C LEU A 165 -4.53 3.25 6.08
N VAL A 166 -3.69 2.22 5.95
CA VAL A 166 -3.77 1.22 4.89
C VAL A 166 -3.04 -0.06 5.30
N ASP A 167 -3.57 -1.21 4.94
CA ASP A 167 -2.97 -2.54 5.08
C ASP A 167 -2.68 -3.18 3.71
N GLY A 168 -2.27 -4.44 3.64
CA GLY A 168 -1.97 -5.08 2.36
C GLY A 168 -0.52 -4.91 1.88
N LEU A 169 0.36 -4.31 2.69
CA LEU A 169 1.76 -4.11 2.33
C LEU A 169 2.60 -5.33 2.75
N ALA A 170 3.55 -5.68 1.90
CA ALA A 170 4.64 -6.60 2.23
C ALA A 170 5.83 -5.86 2.85
N ASP A 171 6.11 -4.64 2.38
CA ASP A 171 7.21 -3.80 2.85
C ASP A 171 6.99 -2.33 2.43
N PHE A 172 7.72 -1.42 3.06
CA PHE A 172 7.69 0.00 2.78
C PHE A 172 9.05 0.64 3.08
N VAL A 173 9.44 1.60 2.25
CA VAL A 173 10.64 2.42 2.47
C VAL A 173 10.39 3.88 2.14
N LEU A 174 11.01 4.73 2.94
CA LEU A 174 11.19 6.14 2.66
C LEU A 174 12.63 6.35 2.17
N PHE A 175 12.79 7.16 1.13
CA PHE A 175 14.12 7.55 0.69
C PHE A 175 14.64 8.74 1.51
N LYS A 176 15.89 9.13 1.25
CA LYS A 176 16.55 10.25 1.92
C LYS A 176 15.62 11.47 1.99
N LEU A 177 15.40 11.96 3.20
CA LEU A 177 14.59 13.15 3.45
C LEU A 177 15.23 14.39 2.82
N PRO A 178 14.41 15.36 2.40
CA PRO A 178 14.90 16.67 1.99
C PRO A 178 15.64 17.34 3.16
N SER A 179 16.80 17.95 2.87
CA SER A 179 17.52 18.76 3.86
C SER A 179 16.76 20.07 4.11
N SER A 180 16.66 20.51 5.36
CA SER A 180 16.00 21.76 5.76
C SER A 180 16.63 23.04 5.18
N SER A 181 17.81 22.95 4.56
CA SER A 181 18.55 24.08 3.95
C SER A 181 18.65 24.00 2.43
N GLY A 182 18.13 22.94 1.80
CA GLY A 182 18.20 22.72 0.36
C GLY A 182 16.84 22.83 -0.29
N SER A 183 16.81 23.19 -1.59
CA SER A 183 15.62 23.24 -2.45
C SER A 183 15.02 21.85 -2.75
N ALA A 184 14.96 20.96 -1.76
CA ALA A 184 14.44 19.61 -1.89
C ALA A 184 12.94 19.61 -1.60
N GLN A 185 12.17 19.52 -2.68
CA GLN A 185 10.75 19.87 -2.73
C GLN A 185 9.79 18.72 -2.40
N GLY A 186 10.27 17.52 -2.05
CA GLY A 186 9.39 16.38 -1.79
C GLY A 186 10.01 15.19 -1.07
N LEU A 187 9.14 14.37 -0.47
CA LEU A 187 9.45 13.11 0.18
C LEU A 187 9.12 11.95 -0.76
N ARG A 188 10.14 11.18 -1.15
CA ARG A 188 9.98 9.99 -1.99
C ARG A 188 9.78 8.75 -1.12
N TYR A 189 8.95 7.84 -1.61
CA TYR A 189 8.69 6.55 -0.97
C TYR A 189 8.52 5.44 -2.00
N ALA A 190 8.66 4.19 -1.53
CA ALA A 190 8.24 3.01 -2.27
C ALA A 190 7.52 2.03 -1.33
N ALA A 191 6.46 1.42 -1.82
CA ALA A 191 5.70 0.37 -1.14
C ALA A 191 5.77 -0.91 -1.97
N LEU A 192 6.05 -2.02 -1.29
CA LEU A 192 5.92 -3.36 -1.87
C LEU A 192 4.55 -3.90 -1.49
N LEU A 193 3.70 -4.08 -2.50
CA LEU A 193 2.34 -4.60 -2.36
C LEU A 193 2.35 -6.08 -2.64
N THR A 194 1.44 -6.81 -1.99
CA THR A 194 1.32 -8.26 -2.16
C THR A 194 -0.13 -8.68 -2.25
N SER A 195 -0.43 -9.69 -3.07
CA SER A 195 -1.73 -10.35 -3.01
C SER A 195 -1.95 -11.04 -1.66
N SER A 196 -3.21 -11.20 -1.26
CA SER A 196 -3.60 -11.95 -0.06
C SER A 196 -3.54 -13.47 -0.23
N LYS A 197 -3.39 -13.95 -1.46
CA LYS A 197 -3.31 -15.37 -1.84
C LYS A 197 -2.10 -15.63 -2.70
N THR A 198 -1.63 -16.87 -2.71
CA THR A 198 -0.59 -17.33 -3.64
C THR A 198 -1.19 -17.51 -5.03
N LEU A 199 -0.75 -16.69 -5.97
CA LEU A 199 -1.37 -16.55 -7.29
C LEU A 199 -0.36 -16.61 -8.46
N ARG A 200 0.95 -16.79 -8.18
CA ARG A 200 1.99 -16.90 -9.21
C ARG A 200 2.08 -18.27 -9.88
N ASP A 201 1.58 -19.34 -9.24
CA ASP A 201 1.58 -20.70 -9.80
C ASP A 201 2.93 -21.16 -10.41
N GLY A 202 4.04 -20.84 -9.74
CA GLY A 202 5.40 -21.19 -10.18
C GLY A 202 6.04 -20.20 -11.16
N VAL A 203 5.31 -19.21 -11.66
CA VAL A 203 5.84 -18.19 -12.58
C VAL A 203 6.92 -17.36 -11.86
N ALA A 204 8.13 -17.28 -12.42
CA ALA A 204 9.21 -16.45 -11.90
C ALA A 204 8.87 -14.95 -11.94
N THR A 205 9.39 -14.17 -11.00
CA THR A 205 9.24 -12.71 -10.99
C THR A 205 10.56 -12.06 -10.61
N SER A 206 10.88 -10.94 -11.26
CA SER A 206 12.02 -10.08 -10.92
C SER A 206 11.64 -8.96 -9.95
N VAL A 207 10.37 -8.87 -9.53
CA VAL A 207 9.89 -7.77 -8.67
C VAL A 207 10.61 -7.73 -7.33
N LEU A 208 10.93 -8.89 -6.73
CA LEU A 208 11.68 -8.93 -5.47
C LEU A 208 13.15 -8.52 -5.64
N ASP A 209 13.78 -8.84 -6.78
CA ASP A 209 15.13 -8.39 -7.10
C ASP A 209 15.17 -6.88 -7.33
N GLN A 210 14.16 -6.35 -8.05
CA GLN A 210 13.97 -4.91 -8.22
C GLN A 210 13.74 -4.21 -6.88
N TRP A 211 12.95 -4.82 -5.98
CA TRP A 211 12.75 -4.31 -4.63
C TRP A 211 14.05 -4.26 -3.85
N GLN A 212 14.87 -5.31 -3.91
CA GLN A 212 16.18 -5.34 -3.25
C GLN A 212 17.10 -4.24 -3.79
N SER A 213 17.16 -4.07 -5.12
CA SER A 213 17.96 -2.99 -5.73
C SER A 213 17.46 -1.59 -5.34
N LEU A 214 16.16 -1.42 -5.13
CA LEU A 214 15.54 -0.13 -4.81
C LEU A 214 15.65 0.22 -3.32
N SER A 215 15.38 -0.76 -2.45
CA SER A 215 15.22 -0.57 -1.00
C SER A 215 16.43 -1.01 -0.18
N GLY A 216 17.32 -1.83 -0.76
CA GLY A 216 18.36 -2.54 -0.03
C GLY A 216 17.86 -3.71 0.83
N LYS A 217 16.55 -3.98 0.87
CA LYS A 217 15.94 -5.03 1.68
C LYS A 217 15.70 -6.29 0.87
N THR A 218 16.14 -7.42 1.39
CA THR A 218 15.91 -8.73 0.78
C THR A 218 14.65 -9.37 1.34
N ARG A 219 13.90 -10.06 0.48
CA ARG A 219 12.73 -10.86 0.86
C ARG A 219 12.84 -12.24 0.21
N SER A 220 12.43 -13.28 0.93
CA SER A 220 12.38 -14.64 0.38
C SER A 220 11.38 -14.72 -0.78
N SER A 221 11.75 -15.43 -1.85
CA SER A 221 10.81 -15.71 -2.94
C SER A 221 9.68 -16.62 -2.46
N ASP A 222 8.45 -16.29 -2.84
CA ASP A 222 7.24 -17.06 -2.58
C ASP A 222 6.28 -16.98 -3.79
N GLN A 223 5.06 -17.50 -3.63
CA GLN A 223 4.05 -17.58 -4.69
C GLN A 223 3.02 -16.43 -4.68
N TYR A 224 3.23 -15.39 -3.87
CA TYR A 224 2.36 -14.21 -3.87
C TYR A 224 2.67 -13.28 -5.05
N LEU A 225 1.68 -12.51 -5.49
CA LEU A 225 1.86 -11.49 -6.52
C LEU A 225 2.35 -10.20 -5.89
N TYR A 226 3.58 -9.82 -6.24
CA TYR A 226 4.19 -8.59 -5.80
C TYR A 226 4.06 -7.49 -6.83
N GLN A 227 3.87 -6.27 -6.35
CA GLN A 227 3.92 -5.05 -7.16
C GLN A 227 4.61 -3.94 -6.38
N ILE A 228 5.53 -3.22 -7.04
CA ILE A 228 6.14 -2.03 -6.46
C ILE A 228 5.30 -0.81 -6.85
N SER A 229 4.90 -0.03 -5.86
CA SER A 229 4.31 1.31 -6.03
C SER A 229 5.31 2.35 -5.52
N GLN A 230 5.67 3.33 -6.35
CA GLN A 230 6.59 4.41 -5.98
C GLN A 230 5.89 5.74 -6.13
N GLY A 231 6.21 6.69 -5.26
CA GLY A 231 5.64 8.01 -5.33
C GLY A 231 6.53 9.06 -4.68
N SER A 232 6.14 10.32 -4.86
CA SER A 232 6.79 11.47 -4.24
C SER A 232 5.73 12.47 -3.82
N VAL A 233 5.75 12.90 -2.57
CA VAL A 233 4.85 13.93 -2.06
C VAL A 233 5.59 15.26 -2.02
N ALA A 234 5.08 16.29 -2.68
CA ALA A 234 5.65 17.62 -2.62
C ALA A 234 5.35 18.29 -1.27
N LEU A 235 6.38 18.82 -0.60
CA LEU A 235 6.26 19.50 0.69
C LEU A 235 6.11 21.00 0.48
N ARG A 236 4.96 21.40 -0.07
CA ARG A 236 4.73 22.75 -0.61
C ARG A 236 4.88 23.87 0.42
N ASN A 237 4.53 23.63 1.69
CA ASN A 237 4.65 24.66 2.74
C ASN A 237 6.10 24.90 3.23
N LEU A 238 7.04 24.08 2.75
CA LEU A 238 8.48 24.25 3.00
C LEU A 238 9.19 24.95 1.83
N MET A 239 8.47 25.27 0.76
CA MET A 239 9.00 26.07 -0.33
C MET A 239 8.99 27.56 0.07
N PRO A 240 9.98 28.35 -0.38
CA PRO A 240 10.04 29.79 -0.15
C PRO A 240 8.81 30.54 -0.65
#